data_AF-A0A2V9HGX1-F1
#
_entry.id   AF-A0A2V9HGX1-F1
#
_cell.length_a   1.000
_cell.length_b   1.000
_cell.length_c   1.000
_cell.angle_alpha   90.00
_cell.angle_beta   90.00
_cell.angle_gamma   90.00
#
_symmetry.space_group_name_H-M   'P 1'
#
loop_
_entity.id
_entity.type
_entity.pdbx_description
1 polymer ?
#
loop_
_entity_poly.entity_id
_entity_poly.type
_entity_poly.pdbx_seq_one_letter_code
_entity_poly.pdbx_strand_id
1 'polypeptide(L)'
;LLAHRLRTFDAARLNKRIRVGEEFAKSLPREISYPGNRAAFHSFWVFPILVEARERFMAELHGRGFDGTASGSALSVIDPPAGRENLEPSKTREAYRKLLYLPVYPKVPGRERKRLSKTMADIFEGSRHLHITDARRVYAAVARTIETPGNVADIRNALQRAHRENVPVCLMGSGHNLGGHAFVNGAMVLDMRQFNRVCNVDKEQKCIKVESGIIWDKIQEAINPSGLALKAMQSDNIFTVGGSLAANAHGRDTRFSTIVESVLGFRIMLADGSVMSVSRNENPELFRNAVGGYGLFGIILDVDLALVDDCVYEQSSTVIPLRELLGHFEKEVRANPAAELFLARPSISPRCFLDDTIVTVWKRTDRVRQGMFQLDHERNVARDRFLFGLSRRYNWGKRLRWQAEKYIAGNGAKRTLVSRNNAMRPPVSAIKMLEHNSKRDTDAIQEFFVPIPRFMTFMEGMRGILQEEETNLLGVTLRYVKANNETALSYAPKADAFAVILYFNEICSADGRAKADKLINQLVQLAVNCDGTFYLTYARDLEMDCLRKAYSGVDAFFQEKHAVDPENRFTSRFFESNGKRGLARKAASGG
;
A
#
# COMPACT_ATOMS: atom_id res chain seq x y z
N LEU A 1 20.55 47.62 -6.43
CA LEU A 1 19.49 47.08 -5.52
C LEU A 1 20.00 46.83 -4.09
N LEU A 2 21.03 45.99 -3.88
CA LEU A 2 21.54 45.63 -2.55
C LEU A 2 22.03 46.86 -1.75
N ALA A 3 22.81 47.75 -2.37
CA ALA A 3 23.27 49.01 -1.75
C ALA A 3 22.11 49.93 -1.30
N HIS A 4 21.03 50.01 -2.10
CA HIS A 4 19.84 50.77 -1.72
C HIS A 4 19.15 50.12 -0.51
N ARG A 5 18.96 48.80 -0.51
CA ARG A 5 18.37 48.06 0.62
C ARG A 5 19.19 48.19 1.90
N LEU A 6 20.51 48.25 1.82
CA LEU A 6 21.39 48.45 2.98
C LEU A 6 21.27 49.89 3.52
N ARG A 7 21.21 50.91 2.64
CA ARG A 7 21.02 52.32 3.05
C ARG A 7 19.66 52.60 3.66
N THR A 8 18.60 51.93 3.18
CA THR A 8 17.24 52.12 3.66
C THR A 8 16.81 51.07 4.69
N PHE A 9 17.76 50.27 5.19
CA PHE A 9 17.46 49.22 6.16
C PHE A 9 17.08 49.81 7.51
N ASP A 10 15.83 49.57 7.91
CA ASP A 10 15.32 49.94 9.21
C ASP A 10 15.85 48.97 10.29
N ALA A 11 16.85 49.43 11.05
CA ALA A 11 17.41 48.68 12.18
C ALA A 11 16.37 48.41 13.29
N ALA A 12 15.39 49.31 13.49
CA ALA A 12 14.33 49.10 14.47
C ALA A 12 13.41 47.93 14.06
N ARG A 13 13.18 47.75 12.74
CA ARG A 13 12.46 46.58 12.22
C ARG A 13 13.20 45.28 12.53
N LEU A 14 14.53 45.24 12.39
CA LEU A 14 15.33 44.07 12.73
C LEU A 14 15.27 43.77 14.23
N ASN A 15 15.46 44.79 15.07
CA ASN A 15 15.37 44.65 16.53
C ASN A 15 13.99 44.15 16.98
N LYS A 16 12.91 44.62 16.35
CA LYS A 16 11.55 44.14 16.62
C LYS A 16 11.38 42.67 16.22
N ARG A 17 11.97 42.25 15.10
CA ARG A 17 11.98 40.84 14.68
C ARG A 17 12.74 39.95 15.65
N ILE A 18 13.95 40.37 16.05
CA ILE A 18 14.78 39.65 17.03
C ILE A 18 13.99 39.45 18.31
N ARG A 19 13.45 40.53 18.90
CA ARG A 19 12.66 40.47 20.13
C ARG A 19 11.46 39.51 20.03
N VAL A 20 10.69 39.59 18.93
CA VAL A 20 9.54 38.70 18.70
C VAL A 20 9.98 37.25 18.53
N GLY A 21 11.09 37.01 17.84
CA GLY A 21 11.68 35.68 17.67
C GLY A 21 12.15 35.10 19.00
N GLU A 22 12.93 35.84 19.79
CA GLU A 22 13.39 35.41 21.11
C GLU A 22 12.23 35.15 22.08
N GLU A 23 11.20 36.00 22.08
CA GLU A 23 10.00 35.80 22.89
C GLU A 23 9.29 34.50 22.51
N PHE A 24 9.11 34.25 21.21
CA PHE A 24 8.46 33.03 20.72
C PHE A 24 9.34 31.78 20.91
N ALA A 25 10.66 31.90 20.80
CA ALA A 25 11.59 30.80 21.04
C ALA A 25 11.49 30.27 22.48
N LYS A 26 11.21 31.15 23.45
CA LYS A 26 10.96 30.77 24.85
C LYS A 26 9.64 30.02 25.06
N SER A 27 8.68 30.16 24.14
CA SER A 27 7.40 29.46 24.21
C SER A 27 7.38 28.14 23.46
N LEU A 28 8.46 27.80 22.73
CA LEU A 28 8.56 26.53 22.02
C LEU A 28 8.44 25.34 23.00
N PRO A 29 7.72 24.27 22.61
CA PRO A 29 7.78 22.99 23.29
C PRO A 29 9.23 22.52 23.45
N ARG A 30 9.55 21.80 24.54
CA ARG A 30 10.92 21.37 24.86
C ARG A 30 11.51 20.43 23.81
N GLU A 31 10.64 19.71 23.12
CA GLU A 31 10.93 18.74 22.07
C GLU A 31 11.32 19.41 20.75
N ILE A 32 10.96 20.69 20.57
CA ILE A 32 11.23 21.44 19.34
C ILE A 32 12.51 22.24 19.50
N SER A 33 13.50 21.87 18.68
CA SER A 33 14.69 22.68 18.49
C SER A 33 14.57 23.57 17.26
N TYR A 34 15.45 24.57 17.17
CA TYR A 34 15.60 25.37 15.96
C TYR A 34 17.09 25.58 15.65
N PRO A 35 17.47 25.64 14.35
CA PRO A 35 18.84 25.95 13.95
C PRO A 35 19.28 27.31 14.49
N GLY A 36 20.54 27.40 14.94
CA GLY A 36 21.11 28.65 15.42
C GLY A 36 20.71 29.05 16.84
N ASN A 37 20.05 28.16 17.60
CA ASN A 37 19.72 28.39 19.03
C ASN A 37 20.95 28.57 19.94
N ARG A 38 22.15 28.26 19.44
CA ARG A 38 23.45 28.50 20.10
C ARG A 38 24.25 29.63 19.46
N ALA A 39 23.73 30.28 18.41
CA ALA A 39 24.44 31.38 17.76
C ALA A 39 24.41 32.61 18.67
N ALA A 40 25.52 33.36 18.71
CA ALA A 40 25.59 34.63 19.45
C ALA A 40 24.60 35.68 18.91
N PHE A 41 24.16 35.53 17.66
CA PHE A 41 23.19 36.37 17.01
C PHE A 41 22.24 35.54 16.14
N HIS A 42 20.93 35.80 16.26
CA HIS A 42 19.91 35.20 15.42
C HIS A 42 18.86 36.25 15.01
N SER A 43 18.76 36.54 13.71
CA SER A 43 17.89 37.62 13.21
C SER A 43 16.39 37.29 13.22
N PHE A 44 16.04 36.00 13.25
CA PHE A 44 14.67 35.49 13.07
C PHE A 44 13.95 36.13 11.86
N TRP A 45 14.69 36.33 10.76
CA TRP A 45 14.10 36.86 9.53
C TRP A 45 13.01 35.95 8.98
N VAL A 46 13.30 34.66 9.01
CA VAL A 46 12.34 33.54 9.05
C VAL A 46 12.54 32.83 10.38
N PHE A 47 11.48 32.25 10.94
CA PHE A 47 11.58 31.51 12.19
C PHE A 47 11.67 30.02 11.88
N PRO A 48 12.86 29.40 12.01
CA PRO A 48 13.02 27.99 11.71
C PRO A 48 12.63 27.14 12.92
N ILE A 49 12.19 25.92 12.67
CA ILE A 49 12.13 24.83 13.63
C ILE A 49 12.60 23.53 12.96
N LEU A 50 13.03 22.56 13.76
CA LEU A 50 13.31 21.20 13.32
C LEU A 50 12.20 20.28 13.83
N VAL A 51 11.49 19.63 12.90
CA VAL A 51 10.39 18.70 13.21
C VAL A 51 10.51 17.43 12.37
N GLU A 52 10.18 16.28 12.96
CA GLU A 52 10.05 15.04 12.20
C GLU A 52 8.81 15.09 11.30
N ALA A 53 8.85 14.32 10.20
CA ALA A 53 7.75 14.23 9.25
C ALA A 53 7.16 15.61 8.89
N ARG A 54 8.01 16.59 8.56
CA ARG A 54 7.66 18.01 8.46
C ARG A 54 6.42 18.31 7.60
N GLU A 55 6.23 17.58 6.50
CA GLU A 55 5.08 17.74 5.61
C GLU A 55 3.77 17.39 6.33
N ARG A 56 3.81 16.34 7.16
CA ARG A 56 2.67 15.93 7.99
C ARG A 56 2.45 16.88 9.16
N PHE A 57 3.53 17.37 9.77
CA PHE A 57 3.45 18.40 10.80
C PHE A 57 2.82 19.68 10.25
N MET A 58 3.23 20.10 9.05
CA MET A 58 2.67 21.23 8.33
C MET A 58 1.20 21.01 7.98
N ALA A 59 0.79 19.82 7.53
CA ALA A 59 -0.61 19.51 7.29
C ALA A 59 -1.48 19.63 8.57
N GLU A 60 -0.96 19.19 9.73
CA GLU A 60 -1.62 19.38 11.03
C GLU A 60 -1.72 20.87 11.43
N LEU A 61 -0.70 21.69 11.12
CA LEU A 61 -0.75 23.14 11.31
C LEU A 61 -1.81 23.78 10.41
N HIS A 62 -1.83 23.42 9.11
CA HIS A 62 -2.80 23.93 8.13
C HIS A 62 -4.24 23.61 8.56
N GLY A 63 -4.49 22.38 9.03
CA GLY A 63 -5.79 21.97 9.57
C GLY A 63 -6.26 22.78 10.79
N ARG A 64 -5.34 23.51 11.45
CA ARG A 64 -5.61 24.38 12.60
C ARG A 64 -5.47 25.88 12.26
N GLY A 65 -5.39 26.21 10.98
CA GLY A 65 -5.37 27.59 10.49
C GLY A 65 -4.01 28.29 10.56
N PHE A 66 -2.91 27.54 10.62
CA PHE A 66 -1.56 28.08 10.58
C PHE A 66 -0.81 27.63 9.34
N ASP A 67 -0.06 28.53 8.73
CA ASP A 67 0.81 28.22 7.60
C ASP A 67 2.21 27.81 8.07
N GLY A 68 2.93 27.13 7.19
CA GLY A 68 4.31 26.73 7.35
C GLY A 68 4.95 26.56 5.97
N THR A 69 6.27 26.68 5.90
CA THR A 69 6.98 26.50 4.62
C THR A 69 8.15 25.58 4.83
N ALA A 70 8.10 24.42 4.18
CA ALA A 70 9.26 23.56 4.04
C ALA A 70 10.38 24.32 3.31
N SER A 71 11.63 24.09 3.73
CA SER A 71 12.87 24.64 3.16
C SER A 71 12.74 25.22 1.74
N GLY A 72 12.90 26.54 1.58
CA GLY A 72 12.73 27.21 0.30
C GLY A 72 13.74 26.77 -0.77
N SER A 73 13.43 27.00 -2.05
CA SER A 73 14.24 26.66 -3.23
C SER A 73 15.65 27.27 -3.29
N ALA A 74 16.05 28.04 -2.28
CA ALA A 74 17.31 28.78 -2.21
C ALA A 74 18.41 28.09 -1.40
N LEU A 75 18.13 26.96 -0.74
CA LEU A 75 19.11 26.20 0.04
C LEU A 75 19.24 24.78 -0.50
N SER A 76 20.46 24.24 -0.47
CA SER A 76 20.74 22.86 -0.82
C SER A 76 21.90 22.36 0.03
N VAL A 77 21.88 21.06 0.35
CA VAL A 77 23.02 20.40 0.98
C VAL A 77 23.83 19.73 -0.13
N ILE A 78 25.07 20.17 -0.30
CA ILE A 78 25.99 19.68 -1.33
C ILE A 78 26.90 18.59 -0.76
N ASP A 79 27.32 17.67 -1.62
CA ASP A 79 28.33 16.66 -1.28
C ASP A 79 29.69 17.32 -1.02
N PRO A 80 30.55 16.68 -0.20
CA PRO A 80 31.91 17.17 -0.01
C PRO A 80 32.69 17.09 -1.34
N PRO A 81 33.63 18.02 -1.57
CA PRO A 81 34.54 17.90 -2.71
C PRO A 81 35.35 16.60 -2.64
N ALA A 82 35.77 16.08 -3.80
CA ALA A 82 36.62 14.88 -3.88
C ALA A 82 37.87 15.00 -2.99
N GLY A 83 38.22 13.92 -2.28
CA GLY A 83 39.30 13.89 -1.30
C GLY A 83 38.92 14.44 0.09
N ARG A 84 37.64 14.76 0.32
CA ARG A 84 37.09 15.18 1.62
C ARG A 84 35.85 14.37 2.01
N GLU A 85 35.83 13.09 1.65
CA GLU A 85 34.72 12.16 1.94
C GLU A 85 34.48 12.03 3.46
N ASN A 86 35.47 12.34 4.29
CA ASN A 86 35.31 12.43 5.75
C ASN A 86 34.41 13.60 6.22
N LEU A 87 34.06 14.56 5.35
CA LEU A 87 33.18 15.69 5.63
C LEU A 87 31.73 15.45 5.18
N GLU A 88 31.32 14.19 5.00
CA GLU A 88 29.95 13.82 4.63
C GLU A 88 28.88 14.56 5.48
N PRO A 89 28.02 15.41 4.87
CA PRO A 89 27.17 16.35 5.58
C PRO A 89 25.90 15.71 6.13
N SER A 90 25.99 14.49 6.66
CA SER A 90 24.85 13.69 7.16
C SER A 90 23.97 14.46 8.16
N LYS A 91 24.59 15.13 9.15
CA LYS A 91 23.88 15.97 10.14
C LYS A 91 23.19 17.18 9.49
N THR A 92 23.80 17.77 8.47
CA THR A 92 23.22 18.91 7.74
C THR A 92 22.05 18.45 6.89
N ARG A 93 22.17 17.32 6.20
CA ARG A 93 21.06 16.68 5.46
C ARG A 93 19.89 16.38 6.39
N GLU A 94 20.17 15.83 7.56
CA GLU A 94 19.16 15.55 8.59
C GLU A 94 18.46 16.83 9.07
N ALA A 95 19.21 17.87 9.46
CA ALA A 95 18.62 19.13 9.89
C ALA A 95 17.80 19.79 8.77
N TYR A 96 18.30 19.76 7.54
CA TYR A 96 17.62 20.32 6.37
C TYR A 96 16.29 19.60 6.09
N ARG A 97 16.25 18.28 6.22
CA ARG A 97 15.02 17.46 6.07
C ARG A 97 13.96 17.82 7.12
N LYS A 98 14.38 18.11 8.35
CA LYS A 98 13.47 18.49 9.46
C LYS A 98 13.07 19.97 9.45
N LEU A 99 13.73 20.79 8.63
CA LEU A 99 13.57 22.23 8.64
C LEU A 99 12.19 22.67 8.15
N LEU A 100 11.48 23.39 9.00
CA LEU A 100 10.20 24.04 8.71
C LEU A 100 10.29 25.51 9.14
N TYR A 101 9.84 26.43 8.29
CA TYR A 101 9.75 27.85 8.61
C TYR A 101 8.33 28.21 9.02
N LEU A 102 8.22 28.95 10.12
CA LEU A 102 6.96 29.42 10.68
C LEU A 102 6.73 30.91 10.42
N PRO A 103 5.45 31.36 10.31
CA PRO A 103 5.08 32.75 10.14
C PRO A 103 5.19 33.52 11.48
N VAL A 104 6.39 33.62 12.05
CA VAL A 104 6.64 34.36 13.30
C VAL A 104 7.34 35.67 12.96
N TYR A 105 6.58 36.76 12.94
CA TYR A 105 7.09 38.10 12.67
C TYR A 105 6.22 39.18 13.34
N PRO A 106 6.71 40.43 13.45
CA PRO A 106 6.05 41.48 14.24
C PRO A 106 4.61 41.84 13.85
N LYS A 107 4.19 41.59 12.61
CA LYS A 107 2.81 41.85 12.16
C LYS A 107 1.81 40.77 12.58
N VAL A 108 2.27 39.59 13.00
CA VAL A 108 1.39 38.56 13.56
C VAL A 108 1.00 38.97 14.98
N PRO A 109 -0.29 38.98 15.36
CA PRO A 109 -0.69 39.36 16.72
C PRO A 109 -0.09 38.43 17.80
N GLY A 110 0.18 38.97 19.00
CA GLY A 110 0.74 38.17 20.10
C GLY A 110 -0.17 37.00 20.52
N ARG A 111 -1.49 37.18 20.46
CA ARG A 111 -2.48 36.10 20.69
C ARG A 111 -2.35 34.97 19.68
N GLU A 112 -2.14 35.30 18.40
CA GLU A 112 -1.95 34.33 17.32
C GLU A 112 -0.64 33.56 17.49
N ARG A 113 0.45 34.25 17.86
CA ARG A 113 1.73 33.59 18.23
C ARG A 113 1.56 32.62 19.40
N LYS A 114 0.85 33.01 20.46
CA LYS A 114 0.55 32.10 21.59
C LYS A 114 -0.28 30.89 21.14
N ARG A 115 -1.29 31.10 20.27
CA ARG A 115 -2.10 30.01 19.70
C ARG A 115 -1.26 29.07 18.83
N LEU A 116 -0.32 29.58 18.04
CA LEU A 116 0.62 28.78 17.26
C LEU A 116 1.48 27.90 18.17
N SER A 117 2.08 28.49 19.21
CA SER A 117 2.91 27.76 20.18
C SER A 117 2.13 26.63 20.87
N LYS A 118 0.91 26.93 21.33
CA LYS A 118 0.02 25.92 21.93
C LYS A 118 -0.35 24.82 20.93
N THR A 119 -0.67 25.21 19.70
CA THR A 119 -1.01 24.26 18.64
C THR A 119 0.15 23.30 18.35
N MET A 120 1.38 23.81 18.31
CA MET A 120 2.58 22.99 18.15
C MET A 120 2.74 22.04 19.33
N ALA A 121 2.54 22.51 20.57
CA ALA A 121 2.56 21.64 21.76
C ALA A 121 1.52 20.50 21.65
N ASP A 122 0.28 20.81 21.28
CA ASP A 122 -0.79 19.80 21.11
C ASP A 122 -0.44 18.74 20.03
N ILE A 123 0.22 19.16 18.94
CA ILE A 123 0.63 18.26 17.85
C ILE A 123 1.75 17.32 18.33
N PHE A 124 2.67 17.82 19.16
CA PHE A 124 3.77 17.05 19.73
C PHE A 124 3.31 16.10 20.83
N GLU A 125 2.55 16.59 21.81
CA GLU A 125 2.02 15.79 22.91
C GLU A 125 1.17 14.62 22.37
N GLY A 126 0.36 14.87 21.34
CA GLY A 126 -0.41 13.84 20.68
C GLY A 126 0.32 13.07 19.59
N SER A 127 1.61 13.35 19.32
CA SER A 127 2.43 12.75 18.24
C SER A 127 1.73 12.65 16.88
N ARG A 128 0.78 13.55 16.58
CA ARG A 128 -0.21 13.35 15.49
C ARG A 128 0.42 13.25 14.11
N HIS A 129 1.50 13.99 13.91
CA HIS A 129 2.28 14.00 12.67
C HIS A 129 3.06 12.69 12.43
N LEU A 130 3.25 11.88 13.48
CA LEU A 130 3.88 10.55 13.45
C LEU A 130 2.88 9.40 13.50
N HIS A 131 1.60 9.68 13.76
CA HIS A 131 0.55 8.66 13.72
C HIS A 131 0.35 8.20 12.28
N ILE A 132 0.57 6.93 12.01
CA ILE A 132 0.31 6.31 10.72
C ILE A 132 -0.86 5.37 10.88
N THR A 133 -1.74 5.35 9.89
CA THR A 133 -2.84 4.41 9.81
C THR A 133 -2.93 3.88 8.39
N ASP A 134 -3.37 2.64 8.23
CA ASP A 134 -3.58 2.09 6.89
C ASP A 134 -4.78 2.77 6.24
N ALA A 135 -4.93 2.54 4.93
CA ALA A 135 -5.97 3.15 4.11
C ALA A 135 -7.40 2.87 4.62
N ARG A 136 -7.60 1.87 5.48
CA ARG A 136 -8.91 1.48 6.05
C ARG A 136 -9.01 1.72 7.55
N ARG A 137 -8.03 2.34 8.20
CA ARG A 137 -8.05 2.63 9.65
C ARG A 137 -8.20 1.38 10.52
N VAL A 138 -7.78 0.24 9.98
CA VAL A 138 -7.84 -1.05 10.67
C VAL A 138 -6.72 -1.13 11.69
N TYR A 139 -5.52 -0.74 11.30
CA TYR A 139 -4.33 -0.69 12.12
C TYR A 139 -3.74 0.72 12.11
N ALA A 140 -3.19 1.10 13.26
CA ALA A 140 -2.50 2.35 13.44
C ALA A 140 -1.28 2.14 14.33
N ALA A 141 -0.25 2.95 14.09
CA ALA A 141 0.95 2.98 14.91
C ALA A 141 1.48 4.41 15.03
N VAL A 142 2.27 4.66 16.06
CA VAL A 142 3.06 5.87 16.21
C VAL A 142 4.48 5.57 15.77
N ALA A 143 4.88 6.08 14.61
CA ALA A 143 6.25 5.93 14.14
C ALA A 143 7.21 6.75 15.01
N ARG A 144 8.47 6.33 15.09
CA ARG A 144 9.53 7.15 15.70
C ARG A 144 9.98 8.26 14.76
N THR A 145 10.16 7.92 13.49
CA THR A 145 10.45 8.87 12.40
C THR A 145 9.81 8.37 11.11
N ILE A 146 9.55 9.28 10.18
CA ILE A 146 9.07 8.96 8.84
C ILE A 146 10.06 9.56 7.84
N GLU A 147 10.63 8.69 7.00
CA GLU A 147 11.64 9.04 6.00
C GLU A 147 11.05 8.85 4.61
N THR A 148 11.19 9.84 3.74
CA THR A 148 10.65 9.85 2.37
C THR A 148 11.79 9.97 1.34
N PRO A 149 12.62 8.94 1.17
CA PRO A 149 13.80 9.00 0.32
C PRO A 149 13.43 9.19 -1.16
N GLY A 150 14.21 9.99 -1.89
CA GLY A 150 14.03 10.22 -3.33
C GLY A 150 15.12 9.58 -4.20
N ASN A 151 16.12 8.95 -3.57
CA ASN A 151 17.23 8.27 -4.24
C ASN A 151 17.87 7.20 -3.31
N VAL A 152 18.78 6.39 -3.86
CA VAL A 152 19.45 5.30 -3.14
C VAL A 152 20.32 5.78 -1.98
N ALA A 153 20.96 6.97 -2.10
CA ALA A 153 21.78 7.52 -1.02
C ALA A 153 20.92 7.92 0.19
N ASP A 154 19.73 8.49 -0.04
CA ASP A 154 18.78 8.79 1.03
C ASP A 154 18.34 7.52 1.78
N ILE A 155 18.06 6.44 1.05
CA ILE A 155 17.70 5.13 1.62
C ILE A 155 18.84 4.61 2.50
N ARG A 156 20.07 4.61 1.98
CA ARG A 156 21.25 4.16 2.72
C ARG A 156 21.47 4.99 3.99
N ASN A 157 21.34 6.31 3.89
CA ASN A 157 21.50 7.22 5.03
C ASN A 157 20.43 6.97 6.11
N ALA A 158 19.17 6.74 5.70
CA ALA A 158 18.10 6.39 6.62
C ALA A 158 18.39 5.06 7.35
N LEU A 159 18.85 4.04 6.62
CA LEU A 159 19.19 2.74 7.19
C LEU A 159 20.39 2.80 8.14
N GLN A 160 21.45 3.51 7.76
CA GLN A 160 22.60 3.76 8.64
C GLN A 160 22.18 4.49 9.92
N ARG A 161 21.27 5.46 9.81
CA ARG A 161 20.71 6.13 10.99
C ARG A 161 19.91 5.17 11.86
N ALA A 162 19.08 4.33 11.27
CA ALA A 162 18.33 3.29 11.98
C ALA A 162 19.25 2.35 12.76
N HIS A 163 20.38 1.94 12.16
CA HIS A 163 21.39 1.12 12.80
C HIS A 163 22.07 1.86 13.97
N ARG A 164 22.56 3.10 13.76
CA ARG A 164 23.18 3.91 14.84
C ARG A 164 22.25 4.18 16.02
N GLU A 165 20.96 4.40 15.76
CA GLU A 165 19.96 4.65 16.80
C GLU A 165 19.34 3.37 17.39
N ASN A 166 19.72 2.21 16.85
CA ASN A 166 19.10 0.92 17.12
C ASN A 166 17.55 0.93 17.03
N VAL A 167 17.04 1.50 15.94
CA VAL A 167 15.59 1.62 15.66
C VAL A 167 15.19 0.63 14.58
N PRO A 168 14.11 -0.16 14.75
CA PRO A 168 13.62 -1.03 13.69
C PRO A 168 13.03 -0.21 12.53
N VAL A 169 13.06 -0.79 11.33
CA VAL A 169 12.63 -0.18 10.07
C VAL A 169 11.42 -0.93 9.53
N CYS A 170 10.39 -0.18 9.16
CA CYS A 170 9.26 -0.69 8.39
C CYS A 170 9.20 -0.01 7.02
N LEU A 171 8.79 -0.75 6.00
CA LEU A 171 8.67 -0.24 4.64
C LEU A 171 7.21 0.06 4.31
N MET A 172 6.96 1.24 3.77
CA MET A 172 5.62 1.69 3.40
C MET A 172 5.56 2.13 1.93
N GLY A 173 4.60 1.56 1.21
CA GLY A 173 4.15 2.04 -0.10
C GLY A 173 2.83 2.79 0.03
N SER A 174 1.79 2.38 -0.71
CA SER A 174 0.47 3.04 -0.68
C SER A 174 -0.34 2.81 0.62
N GLY A 175 0.13 1.97 1.56
CA GLY A 175 -0.53 1.81 2.88
C GLY A 175 -1.83 1.01 2.90
N HIS A 176 -2.06 0.12 1.94
CA HIS A 176 -3.30 -0.67 1.81
C HIS A 176 -3.24 -2.10 2.40
N ASN A 177 -2.17 -2.44 3.11
CA ASN A 177 -2.14 -3.67 3.91
C ASN A 177 -2.97 -3.44 5.18
N LEU A 178 -3.72 -4.45 5.61
CA LEU A 178 -4.60 -4.36 6.80
C LEU A 178 -4.08 -5.20 7.97
N GLY A 179 -3.10 -6.08 7.72
CA GLY A 179 -2.47 -6.94 8.73
C GLY A 179 -1.33 -6.30 9.53
N GLY A 180 -1.06 -5.00 9.36
CA GLY A 180 0.04 -4.31 10.05
C GLY A 180 1.43 -4.66 9.48
N HIS A 181 1.51 -4.91 8.18
CA HIS A 181 2.77 -5.25 7.49
C HIS A 181 3.69 -4.03 7.28
N ALA A 182 3.13 -2.82 7.16
CA ALA A 182 3.90 -1.64 6.75
C ALA A 182 4.45 -0.76 7.90
N PHE A 183 4.01 -0.96 9.14
CA PHE A 183 4.47 -0.14 10.28
C PHE A 183 4.19 -0.82 11.61
N VAL A 184 4.98 -0.49 12.64
CA VAL A 184 4.76 -0.81 14.06
C VAL A 184 5.12 0.38 14.93
N ASN A 185 4.70 0.37 16.19
CA ASN A 185 4.99 1.45 17.13
C ASN A 185 6.51 1.60 17.34
N GLY A 186 7.01 2.84 17.32
CA GLY A 186 8.40 3.16 17.61
C GLY A 186 9.40 2.83 16.50
N ALA A 187 8.95 2.30 15.36
CA ALA A 187 9.81 2.06 14.20
C ALA A 187 10.06 3.33 13.38
N MET A 188 11.17 3.36 12.66
CA MET A 188 11.37 4.23 11.52
C MET A 188 10.52 3.70 10.36
N VAL A 189 9.66 4.54 9.80
CA VAL A 189 8.88 4.17 8.60
C VAL A 189 9.54 4.80 7.39
N LEU A 190 10.00 3.95 6.48
CA LEU A 190 10.55 4.34 5.20
C LEU A 190 9.44 4.36 4.15
N ASP A 191 8.96 5.55 3.82
CA ASP A 191 7.93 5.81 2.82
C ASP A 191 8.56 5.91 1.43
N MET A 192 8.48 4.81 0.68
CA MET A 192 9.15 4.66 -0.59
C MET A 192 8.47 5.41 -1.74
N ARG A 193 7.32 6.07 -1.52
CA ARG A 193 6.50 6.66 -2.61
C ARG A 193 7.19 7.77 -3.41
N GLN A 194 8.26 8.37 -2.89
CA GLN A 194 9.07 9.37 -3.61
C GLN A 194 10.18 8.74 -4.47
N PHE A 195 10.47 7.44 -4.29
CA PHE A 195 11.39 6.65 -5.09
C PHE A 195 10.60 5.92 -6.20
N ASN A 196 10.13 6.70 -7.19
CA ASN A 196 9.06 6.31 -8.11
C ASN A 196 9.34 6.54 -9.61
N ARG A 197 10.61 6.60 -10.02
CA ARG A 197 10.98 6.86 -11.42
C ARG A 197 10.74 5.65 -12.32
N VAL A 198 10.40 5.93 -13.57
CA VAL A 198 10.60 4.99 -14.68
C VAL A 198 12.05 5.11 -15.12
N CYS A 199 12.83 4.04 -14.97
CA CYS A 199 14.26 4.04 -15.30
C CYS A 199 14.51 3.73 -16.78
N ASN A 200 13.77 2.77 -17.35
CA ASN A 200 13.89 2.38 -18.76
C ASN A 200 12.59 1.72 -19.24
N VAL A 201 12.23 1.92 -20.51
CA VAL A 201 11.18 1.17 -21.23
C VAL A 201 11.80 0.61 -22.50
N ASP A 202 11.92 -0.71 -22.60
CA ASP A 202 12.41 -1.39 -23.79
C ASP A 202 11.23 -2.00 -24.55
N LYS A 203 10.91 -1.40 -25.70
CA LYS A 203 9.79 -1.84 -26.54
C LYS A 203 10.09 -3.14 -27.26
N GLU A 204 11.34 -3.37 -27.65
CA GLU A 204 11.74 -4.54 -28.44
C GLU A 204 11.77 -5.78 -27.55
N GLN A 205 12.38 -5.67 -26.37
CA GLN A 205 12.44 -6.73 -25.37
C GLN A 205 11.15 -6.86 -24.54
N LYS A 206 10.20 -5.93 -24.72
CA LYS A 206 8.94 -5.83 -23.96
C LYS A 206 9.20 -5.88 -22.46
N CYS A 207 10.08 -5.02 -21.96
CA CYS A 207 10.37 -4.91 -20.53
C CYS A 207 10.40 -3.46 -20.06
N ILE A 208 10.19 -3.27 -18.76
CA ILE A 208 10.30 -1.97 -18.11
C ILE A 208 11.08 -2.10 -16.81
N LYS A 209 11.97 -1.16 -16.56
CA LYS A 209 12.68 -0.99 -15.29
C LYS A 209 12.12 0.20 -14.53
N VAL A 210 11.69 -0.01 -13.29
CA VAL A 210 11.08 1.04 -12.45
C VAL A 210 11.56 0.98 -11.01
N GLU A 211 11.60 2.13 -10.35
CA GLU A 211 11.78 2.21 -8.90
C GLU A 211 10.54 1.67 -8.16
N SER A 212 10.74 0.99 -7.03
CA SER A 212 9.72 0.22 -6.33
C SER A 212 8.59 1.06 -5.73
N GLY A 213 8.81 2.36 -5.51
CA GLY A 213 7.81 3.30 -5.03
C GLY A 213 6.83 3.78 -6.10
N ILE A 214 7.05 3.45 -7.39
CA ILE A 214 6.13 3.83 -8.46
C ILE A 214 4.80 3.09 -8.33
N ILE A 215 3.70 3.77 -8.65
CA ILE A 215 2.38 3.13 -8.73
C ILE A 215 2.11 2.58 -10.13
N TRP A 216 1.31 1.51 -10.23
CA TRP A 216 0.99 0.86 -11.52
C TRP A 216 0.34 1.82 -12.53
N ASP A 217 -0.44 2.81 -12.07
CA ASP A 217 -1.03 3.84 -12.94
C ASP A 217 0.02 4.58 -13.77
N LYS A 218 1.13 4.97 -13.14
CA LYS A 218 2.25 5.65 -13.81
C LYS A 218 3.02 4.73 -14.75
N ILE A 219 3.07 3.44 -14.44
CA ILE A 219 3.64 2.45 -15.36
C ILE A 219 2.77 2.33 -16.61
N GLN A 220 1.45 2.19 -16.44
CA GLN A 220 0.52 2.12 -17.57
C GLN A 220 0.63 3.37 -18.45
N GLU A 221 0.67 4.58 -17.86
CA GLU A 221 0.91 5.83 -18.60
C GLU A 221 2.22 5.79 -19.41
N ALA A 222 3.30 5.27 -18.84
CA ALA A 222 4.61 5.22 -19.48
C ALA A 222 4.71 4.20 -20.63
N ILE A 223 4.06 3.04 -20.51
CA ILE A 223 4.14 1.95 -21.52
C ILE A 223 3.09 2.07 -22.62
N ASN A 224 1.97 2.76 -22.37
CA ASN A 224 0.85 2.86 -23.32
C ASN A 224 1.26 3.38 -24.72
N PRO A 225 2.12 4.42 -24.85
CA PRO A 225 2.58 4.87 -26.17
C PRO A 225 3.37 3.81 -26.97
N SER A 226 3.91 2.80 -26.29
CA SER A 226 4.68 1.72 -26.92
C SER A 226 3.79 0.59 -27.46
N GLY A 227 2.47 0.64 -27.24
CA GLY A 227 1.56 -0.46 -27.57
C GLY A 227 1.72 -1.68 -26.67
N LEU A 228 2.27 -1.47 -25.47
CA LEU A 228 2.53 -2.52 -24.48
C LEU A 228 1.60 -2.38 -23.28
N ALA A 229 1.42 -3.49 -22.56
CA ALA A 229 0.59 -3.60 -21.38
C ALA A 229 1.26 -4.44 -20.29
N LEU A 230 0.78 -4.29 -19.07
CA LEU A 230 1.23 -5.07 -17.93
C LEU A 230 0.89 -6.56 -18.10
N LYS A 231 1.87 -7.43 -17.83
CA LYS A 231 1.68 -8.89 -17.87
C LYS A 231 0.81 -9.40 -16.74
N ALA A 232 1.06 -8.96 -15.51
CA ALA A 232 0.26 -9.29 -14.32
C ALA A 232 0.23 -8.10 -13.37
N MET A 233 -0.92 -7.86 -12.74
CA MET A 233 -1.15 -6.75 -11.82
C MET A 233 -2.43 -7.03 -11.02
N GLN A 234 -2.50 -6.58 -9.78
CA GLN A 234 -3.77 -6.61 -9.01
C GLN A 234 -4.84 -5.72 -9.62
N SER A 235 -6.10 -5.88 -9.20
CA SER A 235 -7.20 -5.15 -9.85
C SER A 235 -6.97 -3.64 -9.90
N ASP A 236 -6.60 -2.95 -8.83
CA ASP A 236 -6.41 -1.50 -8.88
C ASP A 236 -4.96 -1.09 -9.18
N ASN A 237 -4.78 0.10 -9.76
CA ASN A 237 -3.48 0.60 -10.21
C ASN A 237 -2.84 1.66 -9.30
N ILE A 238 -3.42 1.92 -8.13
CA ILE A 238 -2.91 2.92 -7.16
C ILE A 238 -1.83 2.39 -6.22
N PHE A 239 -1.54 1.10 -6.27
CA PHE A 239 -0.55 0.46 -5.40
C PHE A 239 0.86 0.66 -5.93
N THR A 240 1.81 0.86 -5.04
CA THR A 240 3.24 0.83 -5.38
C THR A 240 3.67 -0.56 -5.83
N VAL A 241 4.58 -0.65 -6.81
CA VAL A 241 5.17 -1.93 -7.27
C VAL A 241 5.81 -2.71 -6.12
N GLY A 242 6.62 -2.06 -5.28
CA GLY A 242 7.28 -2.69 -4.14
C GLY A 242 6.29 -3.29 -3.15
N GLY A 243 5.22 -2.56 -2.83
CA GLY A 243 4.13 -3.09 -2.00
C GLY A 243 3.39 -4.29 -2.64
N SER A 244 3.17 -4.25 -3.95
CA SER A 244 2.58 -5.37 -4.69
C SER A 244 3.49 -6.60 -4.72
N LEU A 245 4.80 -6.43 -4.89
CA LEU A 245 5.78 -7.52 -4.83
C LEU A 245 5.89 -8.09 -3.42
N ALA A 246 5.92 -7.23 -2.40
CA ALA A 246 5.98 -7.64 -0.99
C ALA A 246 4.79 -8.55 -0.61
N ALA A 247 3.64 -8.36 -1.25
CA ALA A 247 2.46 -9.19 -1.08
C ALA A 247 2.31 -10.31 -2.12
N ASN A 248 3.17 -10.38 -3.13
CA ASN A 248 2.98 -11.20 -4.34
C ASN A 248 1.54 -11.09 -4.91
N ALA A 249 1.10 -9.85 -5.17
CA ALA A 249 -0.28 -9.58 -5.56
C ALA A 249 -0.70 -10.32 -6.84
N HIS A 250 -2.01 -10.53 -7.03
CA HIS A 250 -2.57 -11.26 -8.16
C HIS A 250 -3.75 -10.53 -8.82
N GLY A 251 -3.95 -10.87 -10.09
CA GLY A 251 -4.85 -10.19 -11.01
C GLY A 251 -6.01 -11.05 -11.50
N ARG A 252 -6.53 -10.65 -12.67
CA ARG A 252 -7.64 -11.32 -13.37
C ARG A 252 -7.18 -12.22 -14.51
N ASP A 253 -5.90 -12.15 -14.88
CA ASP A 253 -5.36 -12.96 -15.98
C ASP A 253 -5.25 -14.42 -15.54
N THR A 254 -5.81 -15.31 -16.34
CA THR A 254 -5.89 -16.74 -16.02
C THR A 254 -4.61 -17.50 -16.36
N ARG A 255 -3.72 -16.90 -17.15
CA ARG A 255 -2.45 -17.50 -17.56
C ARG A 255 -1.31 -17.06 -16.65
N PHE A 256 -1.33 -15.78 -16.26
CA PHE A 256 -0.36 -15.13 -15.38
C PHE A 256 -1.09 -14.51 -14.18
N SER A 257 -1.42 -15.34 -13.21
CA SER A 257 -2.28 -14.92 -12.11
C SER A 257 -1.55 -13.97 -11.16
N THR A 258 -0.26 -14.19 -10.92
CA THR A 258 0.52 -13.53 -9.87
C THR A 258 1.59 -12.60 -10.43
N ILE A 259 1.97 -11.57 -9.68
CA ILE A 259 2.96 -10.59 -10.15
C ILE A 259 4.37 -11.19 -10.21
N VAL A 260 4.71 -12.20 -9.39
CA VAL A 260 6.02 -12.87 -9.51
C VAL A 260 6.29 -13.39 -10.93
N GLU A 261 5.25 -13.79 -11.67
CA GLU A 261 5.35 -14.28 -13.06
C GLU A 261 5.73 -13.19 -14.08
N SER A 262 5.64 -11.91 -13.70
CA SER A 262 6.10 -10.77 -14.51
C SER A 262 7.45 -10.22 -14.07
N VAL A 263 7.99 -10.62 -12.91
CA VAL A 263 9.29 -10.13 -12.44
C VAL A 263 10.42 -10.85 -13.18
N LEU A 264 11.29 -10.09 -13.85
CA LEU A 264 12.52 -10.59 -14.48
C LEU A 264 13.68 -10.62 -13.47
N GLY A 265 13.77 -9.57 -12.65
CA GLY A 265 14.74 -9.43 -11.57
C GLY A 265 14.54 -8.09 -10.85
N PHE A 266 15.28 -7.87 -9.77
CA PHE A 266 15.27 -6.62 -9.02
C PHE A 266 16.58 -6.41 -8.27
N ARG A 267 16.83 -5.16 -7.87
CA ARG A 267 17.87 -4.84 -6.88
C ARG A 267 17.25 -4.72 -5.49
N ILE A 268 17.93 -5.25 -4.48
CA ILE A 268 17.50 -5.17 -3.08
C ILE A 268 18.63 -4.66 -2.20
N MET A 269 18.32 -3.76 -1.26
CA MET A 269 19.26 -3.32 -0.21
C MET A 269 18.99 -4.09 1.08
N LEU A 270 20.00 -4.78 1.59
CA LEU A 270 19.93 -5.54 2.84
C LEU A 270 20.10 -4.63 4.07
N ALA A 271 19.95 -5.21 5.27
CA ALA A 271 19.98 -4.48 6.55
C ALA A 271 21.33 -3.82 6.83
N ASP A 272 22.42 -4.39 6.31
CA ASP A 272 23.78 -3.85 6.38
C ASP A 272 24.06 -2.73 5.36
N GLY A 273 23.11 -2.46 4.46
CA GLY A 273 23.22 -1.46 3.39
C GLY A 273 23.89 -1.96 2.11
N SER A 274 24.30 -3.23 2.04
CA SER A 274 24.75 -3.85 0.80
C SER A 274 23.59 -3.95 -0.21
N VAL A 275 23.91 -3.87 -1.50
CA VAL A 275 22.93 -3.97 -2.59
C VAL A 275 23.22 -5.21 -3.42
N MET A 276 22.22 -6.06 -3.60
CA MET A 276 22.31 -7.28 -4.36
C MET A 276 21.37 -7.24 -5.57
N SER A 277 21.81 -7.85 -6.67
CA SER A 277 20.95 -8.18 -7.82
C SER A 277 20.28 -9.53 -7.57
N VAL A 278 18.99 -9.64 -7.85
CA VAL A 278 18.18 -10.80 -7.51
C VAL A 278 17.30 -11.17 -8.69
N SER A 279 17.33 -12.45 -9.08
CA SER A 279 16.50 -13.03 -10.13
C SER A 279 16.32 -14.53 -9.89
N ARG A 280 15.65 -15.23 -10.80
CA ARG A 280 15.57 -16.70 -10.76
C ARG A 280 16.93 -17.39 -10.92
N ASN A 281 17.92 -16.71 -11.50
CA ASN A 281 19.25 -17.27 -11.80
C ASN A 281 20.36 -16.65 -10.94
N GLU A 282 20.06 -15.61 -10.17
CA GLU A 282 21.02 -14.87 -9.35
C GLU A 282 20.39 -14.62 -7.98
N ASN A 283 20.99 -15.14 -6.90
CA ASN A 283 20.41 -15.11 -5.55
C ASN A 283 18.96 -15.67 -5.49
N PRO A 284 18.68 -16.88 -6.02
CA PRO A 284 17.32 -17.40 -6.17
C PRO A 284 16.58 -17.61 -4.84
N GLU A 285 17.28 -17.95 -3.76
CA GLU A 285 16.66 -18.05 -2.43
C GLU A 285 16.17 -16.69 -1.92
N LEU A 286 16.94 -15.63 -2.17
CA LEU A 286 16.52 -14.27 -1.84
C LEU A 286 15.36 -13.82 -2.74
N PHE A 287 15.32 -14.23 -4.02
CA PHE A 287 14.16 -14.00 -4.89
C PHE A 287 12.89 -14.64 -4.32
N ARG A 288 12.98 -15.93 -3.97
CA ARG A 288 11.90 -16.73 -3.40
C ARG A 288 11.35 -16.14 -2.10
N ASN A 289 12.22 -15.56 -1.28
CA ASN A 289 11.87 -15.02 0.02
C ASN A 289 11.45 -13.54 -0.01
N ALA A 290 11.99 -12.72 -0.91
CA ALA A 290 11.68 -11.30 -0.96
C ALA A 290 10.33 -10.99 -1.64
N VAL A 291 9.96 -11.73 -2.70
CA VAL A 291 8.63 -11.62 -3.32
C VAL A 291 7.63 -12.41 -2.46
N GLY A 292 6.57 -11.75 -1.98
CA GLY A 292 5.76 -12.28 -0.89
C GLY A 292 6.46 -12.23 0.48
N GLY A 293 7.59 -11.50 0.58
CA GLY A 293 8.40 -11.39 1.79
C GLY A 293 7.97 -10.29 2.76
N TYR A 294 6.92 -9.53 2.43
CA TYR A 294 6.37 -8.45 3.25
C TYR A 294 7.40 -7.38 3.68
N GLY A 295 8.46 -7.19 2.88
CA GLY A 295 9.53 -6.21 3.15
C GLY A 295 10.53 -6.62 4.24
N LEU A 296 10.53 -7.89 4.67
CA LEU A 296 11.35 -8.36 5.79
C LEU A 296 12.79 -8.73 5.41
N PHE A 297 13.05 -8.98 4.12
CA PHE A 297 14.36 -9.42 3.61
C PHE A 297 15.22 -8.28 3.07
N GLY A 298 14.68 -7.06 3.00
CA GLY A 298 15.37 -5.91 2.46
C GLY A 298 14.45 -4.93 1.72
N ILE A 299 15.06 -3.84 1.27
CA ILE A 299 14.41 -2.76 0.56
C ILE A 299 14.56 -3.02 -0.94
N ILE A 300 13.49 -3.47 -1.60
CA ILE A 300 13.48 -3.56 -3.06
C ILE A 300 13.65 -2.15 -3.62
N LEU A 301 14.70 -1.91 -4.40
CA LEU A 301 15.03 -0.62 -4.99
C LEU A 301 14.30 -0.47 -6.33
N ASP A 302 14.67 -1.26 -7.32
CA ASP A 302 14.10 -1.23 -8.66
C ASP A 302 13.85 -2.64 -9.16
N VAL A 303 12.87 -2.74 -10.05
CA VAL A 303 12.34 -4.00 -10.57
C VAL A 303 12.30 -3.93 -12.08
N ASP A 304 12.81 -4.99 -12.71
CA ASP A 304 12.68 -5.26 -14.13
C ASP A 304 11.45 -6.15 -14.34
N LEU A 305 10.44 -5.66 -15.07
CA LEU A 305 9.16 -6.30 -15.30
C LEU A 305 8.99 -6.65 -16.79
N ALA A 306 8.54 -7.87 -17.06
CA ALA A 306 8.08 -8.29 -18.37
C ALA A 306 6.72 -7.67 -18.70
N LEU A 307 6.60 -7.19 -19.93
CA LEU A 307 5.40 -6.64 -20.53
C LEU A 307 4.85 -7.60 -21.60
N VAL A 308 3.63 -7.32 -22.05
CA VAL A 308 2.99 -7.99 -23.17
C VAL A 308 2.44 -6.95 -24.15
N ASP A 309 2.04 -7.37 -25.34
CA ASP A 309 1.34 -6.46 -26.25
C ASP A 309 -0.01 -6.02 -25.64
N ASP A 310 -0.37 -4.76 -25.84
CA ASP A 310 -1.70 -4.26 -25.49
C ASP A 310 -2.72 -4.81 -26.50
N CYS A 311 -3.18 -6.03 -26.26
CA CYS A 311 -4.17 -6.69 -27.10
C CYS A 311 -5.60 -6.20 -26.83
N VAL A 312 -6.53 -6.58 -27.69
CA VAL A 312 -7.95 -6.25 -27.53
C VAL A 312 -8.74 -7.44 -27.01
N TYR A 313 -9.67 -7.15 -26.11
CA TYR A 313 -10.66 -8.08 -25.61
C TYR A 313 -12.08 -7.70 -26.00
N GLU A 314 -12.86 -8.72 -26.35
CA GLU A 314 -14.32 -8.67 -26.28
C GLU A 314 -14.76 -9.07 -24.87
N GLN A 315 -15.28 -8.10 -24.11
CA GLN A 315 -15.83 -8.30 -22.78
C GLN A 315 -17.30 -8.70 -22.86
N SER A 316 -17.67 -9.76 -22.16
CA SER A 316 -19.06 -10.19 -21.96
C SER A 316 -19.32 -10.56 -20.51
N SER A 317 -20.54 -10.30 -20.03
CA SER A 317 -20.99 -10.69 -18.70
C SER A 317 -22.27 -11.53 -18.79
N THR A 318 -22.39 -12.55 -17.95
CA THR A 318 -23.55 -13.44 -17.85
C THR A 318 -23.93 -13.67 -16.41
N VAL A 319 -25.23 -13.80 -16.14
CA VAL A 319 -25.75 -14.18 -14.81
C VAL A 319 -25.99 -15.68 -14.81
N ILE A 320 -25.38 -16.40 -13.88
CA ILE A 320 -25.58 -17.85 -13.70
C ILE A 320 -25.78 -18.17 -12.20
N PRO A 321 -26.40 -19.31 -11.85
CA PRO A 321 -26.35 -19.83 -10.50
C PRO A 321 -24.90 -20.10 -10.06
N LEU A 322 -24.53 -19.79 -8.81
CA LEU A 322 -23.18 -20.00 -8.28
C LEU A 322 -22.75 -21.48 -8.38
N ARG A 323 -23.67 -22.41 -8.15
CA ARG A 323 -23.43 -23.86 -8.28
C ARG A 323 -22.98 -24.29 -9.69
N GLU A 324 -23.30 -23.49 -10.72
CA GLU A 324 -22.90 -23.76 -12.11
C GLU A 324 -21.55 -23.10 -12.47
N LEU A 325 -20.95 -22.34 -11.55
CA LEU A 325 -19.73 -21.58 -11.81
C LEU A 325 -18.57 -22.45 -12.26
N LEU A 326 -18.35 -23.61 -11.62
CA LEU A 326 -17.23 -24.48 -11.96
C LEU A 326 -17.37 -25.04 -13.39
N GLY A 327 -18.57 -25.50 -13.76
CA GLY A 327 -18.84 -25.98 -15.12
C GLY A 327 -18.75 -24.87 -16.17
N HIS A 328 -19.25 -23.67 -15.86
CA HIS A 328 -19.10 -22.51 -16.73
C HIS A 328 -17.64 -22.09 -16.90
N PHE A 329 -16.86 -22.06 -15.81
CA PHE A 329 -15.44 -21.74 -15.85
C PHE A 329 -14.66 -22.73 -16.70
N GLU A 330 -14.89 -24.03 -16.52
CA GLU A 330 -14.22 -25.06 -17.31
C GLU A 330 -14.48 -24.88 -18.81
N LYS A 331 -15.75 -24.70 -19.19
CA LYS A 331 -16.18 -24.58 -20.59
C LYS A 331 -15.77 -23.26 -21.24
N GLU A 332 -16.04 -22.13 -20.59
CA GLU A 332 -15.93 -20.80 -21.22
C GLU A 332 -14.57 -20.14 -20.99
N VAL A 333 -13.78 -20.63 -20.03
CA VAL A 333 -12.49 -20.06 -19.64
C VAL A 333 -11.37 -21.05 -19.83
N ARG A 334 -11.36 -22.19 -19.13
CA ARG A 334 -10.23 -23.14 -19.15
C ARG A 334 -10.07 -23.82 -20.52
N ALA A 335 -11.17 -24.24 -21.14
CA ALA A 335 -11.17 -24.87 -22.45
C ALA A 335 -11.08 -23.88 -23.62
N ASN A 336 -11.17 -22.56 -23.37
CA ASN A 336 -11.17 -21.54 -24.41
C ASN A 336 -9.86 -20.72 -24.39
N PRO A 337 -8.92 -20.94 -25.32
CA PRO A 337 -7.64 -20.24 -25.32
C PRO A 337 -7.75 -18.73 -25.56
N ALA A 338 -8.88 -18.25 -26.11
CA ALA A 338 -9.12 -16.82 -26.26
C ALA A 338 -9.53 -16.16 -24.93
N ALA A 339 -10.04 -16.91 -23.94
CA ALA A 339 -10.48 -16.37 -22.66
C ALA A 339 -9.27 -16.12 -21.73
N GLU A 340 -8.78 -14.88 -21.72
CA GLU A 340 -7.54 -14.54 -21.02
C GLU A 340 -7.77 -13.89 -19.65
N LEU A 341 -8.91 -13.21 -19.45
CA LEU A 341 -9.26 -12.63 -18.16
C LEU A 341 -10.60 -13.18 -17.67
N PHE A 342 -10.70 -13.35 -16.35
CA PHE A 342 -11.89 -13.87 -15.68
C PHE A 342 -12.18 -13.13 -14.38
N LEU A 343 -13.46 -12.91 -14.11
CA LEU A 343 -13.94 -12.35 -12.85
C LEU A 343 -15.36 -12.85 -12.60
N ALA A 344 -15.67 -13.29 -11.37
CA ALA A 344 -17.05 -13.54 -10.97
C ALA A 344 -17.42 -12.75 -9.71
N ARG A 345 -18.69 -12.37 -9.59
CA ARG A 345 -19.22 -11.57 -8.49
C ARG A 345 -20.53 -12.18 -7.99
N PRO A 346 -20.46 -12.99 -6.92
CA PRO A 346 -21.64 -13.52 -6.26
C PRO A 346 -22.53 -12.41 -5.71
N SER A 347 -23.84 -12.67 -5.73
CA SER A 347 -24.87 -11.79 -5.19
C SER A 347 -24.70 -11.63 -3.68
N ILE A 348 -24.83 -10.40 -3.21
CA ILE A 348 -24.97 -10.08 -1.78
C ILE A 348 -26.40 -9.64 -1.42
N SER A 349 -27.33 -9.77 -2.37
CA SER A 349 -28.73 -9.43 -2.16
C SER A 349 -29.40 -10.47 -1.26
N PRO A 350 -30.15 -10.08 -0.22
CA PRO A 350 -30.75 -11.03 0.74
C PRO A 350 -31.62 -12.13 0.12
N ARG A 351 -32.26 -11.88 -1.04
CA ARG A 351 -33.14 -12.87 -1.69
C ARG A 351 -32.42 -13.99 -2.45
N CYS A 352 -31.14 -13.79 -2.78
CA CYS A 352 -30.33 -14.71 -3.58
C CYS A 352 -28.89 -14.64 -3.07
N PHE A 353 -28.73 -14.64 -1.74
CA PHE A 353 -27.46 -14.37 -1.10
C PHE A 353 -26.46 -15.49 -1.42
N LEU A 354 -25.43 -15.14 -2.18
CA LEU A 354 -24.44 -16.06 -2.76
C LEU A 354 -25.05 -17.17 -3.64
N ASP A 355 -26.29 -17.04 -4.11
CA ASP A 355 -26.93 -18.05 -4.96
C ASP A 355 -26.71 -17.82 -6.44
N ASP A 356 -26.69 -16.55 -6.85
CA ASP A 356 -26.42 -16.14 -8.23
C ASP A 356 -25.05 -15.45 -8.30
N THR A 357 -24.42 -15.51 -9.47
CA THR A 357 -23.16 -14.84 -9.73
C THR A 357 -23.14 -14.19 -11.10
N ILE A 358 -22.58 -12.99 -11.19
CA ILE A 358 -22.26 -12.35 -12.46
C ILE A 358 -20.86 -12.79 -12.83
N VAL A 359 -20.73 -13.54 -13.92
CA VAL A 359 -19.44 -13.92 -14.51
C VAL A 359 -19.11 -12.94 -15.62
N THR A 360 -17.87 -12.45 -15.66
CA THR A 360 -17.33 -11.63 -16.74
C THR A 360 -16.10 -12.31 -17.30
N VAL A 361 -16.08 -12.46 -18.63
CA VAL A 361 -14.98 -13.05 -19.38
C VAL A 361 -14.53 -12.06 -20.45
N TRP A 362 -13.21 -11.97 -20.64
CA TRP A 362 -12.58 -11.19 -21.69
C TRP A 362 -11.92 -12.14 -22.68
N LYS A 363 -12.47 -12.21 -23.89
CA LYS A 363 -11.97 -13.07 -24.96
C LYS A 363 -11.14 -12.23 -25.93
N ARG A 364 -9.89 -12.64 -26.21
CA ARG A 364 -9.01 -11.96 -27.17
C ARG A 364 -9.70 -11.90 -28.54
N THR A 365 -9.57 -10.77 -29.21
CA THR A 365 -10.13 -10.55 -30.54
C THR A 365 -9.24 -9.61 -31.36
N ASP A 366 -9.27 -9.77 -32.68
CA ASP A 366 -8.58 -8.87 -33.62
C ASP A 366 -9.45 -7.66 -34.02
N ARG A 367 -10.65 -7.54 -33.46
CA ARG A 367 -11.54 -6.39 -33.71
C ARG A 367 -10.96 -5.15 -33.04
N VAL A 368 -10.84 -4.05 -33.79
CA VAL A 368 -10.30 -2.78 -33.28
C VAL A 368 -11.31 -1.66 -33.50
N ARG A 369 -11.34 -0.67 -32.59
CA ARG A 369 -12.11 0.57 -32.70
C ARG A 369 -11.20 1.76 -32.43
N GLN A 370 -11.41 2.87 -33.13
CA GLN A 370 -10.68 4.12 -32.91
C GLN A 370 -10.77 4.58 -31.44
N GLY A 371 -9.63 4.98 -30.88
CA GLY A 371 -9.52 5.50 -29.52
C GLY A 371 -9.49 4.45 -28.40
N MET A 372 -9.55 3.15 -28.71
CA MET A 372 -9.67 2.12 -27.66
C MET A 372 -8.42 1.90 -26.80
N PHE A 373 -7.26 2.33 -27.29
CA PHE A 373 -5.97 2.29 -26.59
C PHE A 373 -5.66 3.59 -25.84
N GLN A 374 -6.57 4.57 -25.89
CA GLN A 374 -6.48 5.70 -24.98
C GLN A 374 -6.81 5.18 -23.58
N LEU A 375 -5.94 5.46 -22.61
CA LEU A 375 -6.20 5.07 -21.23
C LEU A 375 -7.48 5.73 -20.74
N ASP A 376 -8.41 4.92 -20.27
CA ASP A 376 -9.67 5.40 -19.74
C ASP A 376 -9.44 6.13 -18.41
N HIS A 377 -9.97 7.35 -18.36
CA HIS A 377 -10.09 8.14 -17.14
C HIS A 377 -11.55 8.20 -16.70
N GLU A 378 -11.76 8.28 -15.39
CA GLU A 378 -13.05 7.99 -14.76
C GLU A 378 -14.21 8.88 -15.25
N ARG A 379 -15.41 8.30 -15.32
CA ARG A 379 -16.68 9.02 -15.51
C ARG A 379 -17.67 8.62 -14.41
N ASN A 380 -18.48 9.56 -13.90
CA ASN A 380 -19.60 9.33 -12.97
C ASN A 380 -19.28 8.81 -11.53
N VAL A 381 -18.07 9.04 -11.01
CA VAL A 381 -17.62 8.60 -9.67
C VAL A 381 -18.61 8.92 -8.53
N ALA A 382 -19.22 10.11 -8.55
CA ALA A 382 -20.14 10.56 -7.50
C ALA A 382 -21.43 9.71 -7.43
N ARG A 383 -21.97 9.32 -8.59
CA ARG A 383 -23.17 8.47 -8.70
C ARG A 383 -22.89 7.07 -8.15
N ASP A 384 -21.78 6.48 -8.58
CA ASP A 384 -21.43 5.11 -8.19
C ASP A 384 -21.15 5.05 -6.68
N ARG A 385 -20.48 6.07 -6.12
CA ARG A 385 -20.30 6.25 -4.67
C ARG A 385 -21.62 6.39 -3.90
N PHE A 386 -22.60 7.12 -4.45
CA PHE A 386 -23.93 7.24 -3.84
C PHE A 386 -24.66 5.89 -3.77
N LEU A 387 -24.72 5.14 -4.87
CA LEU A 387 -25.35 3.80 -4.92
C LEU A 387 -24.66 2.80 -3.98
N PHE A 388 -23.33 2.83 -3.90
CA PHE A 388 -22.56 2.04 -2.94
C PHE A 388 -22.87 2.45 -1.49
N GLY A 389 -23.02 3.74 -1.23
CA GLY A 389 -23.46 4.29 0.06
C GLY A 389 -24.79 3.72 0.54
N LEU A 390 -25.77 3.62 -0.35
CA LEU A 390 -27.07 2.99 -0.05
C LEU A 390 -26.94 1.50 0.26
N SER A 391 -26.12 0.78 -0.52
CA SER A 391 -25.82 -0.64 -0.30
C SER A 391 -25.15 -0.91 1.07
N ARG A 392 -24.36 0.03 1.58
CA ARG A 392 -23.70 -0.08 2.89
C ARG A 392 -24.69 0.07 4.06
N ARG A 393 -25.67 0.97 3.91
CA ARG A 393 -26.62 1.33 4.97
C ARG A 393 -27.90 0.51 4.97
N TYR A 394 -28.35 0.03 3.80
CA TYR A 394 -29.67 -0.57 3.67
C TYR A 394 -29.69 -1.81 2.79
N ASN A 395 -30.40 -2.84 3.25
CA ASN A 395 -30.64 -4.07 2.48
C ASN A 395 -31.41 -3.81 1.17
N TRP A 396 -32.27 -2.79 1.11
CA TRP A 396 -32.92 -2.39 -0.14
C TRP A 396 -31.92 -1.77 -1.14
N GLY A 397 -30.88 -1.09 -0.64
CA GLY A 397 -29.78 -0.57 -1.46
C GLY A 397 -28.98 -1.71 -2.10
N LYS A 398 -28.72 -2.80 -1.35
CA LYS A 398 -28.10 -4.03 -1.88
C LYS A 398 -28.95 -4.64 -3.01
N ARG A 399 -30.28 -4.69 -2.82
CA ARG A 399 -31.21 -5.18 -3.86
C ARG A 399 -31.20 -4.32 -5.11
N LEU A 400 -31.28 -2.99 -4.95
CA LEU A 400 -31.27 -2.04 -6.07
C LEU A 400 -29.97 -2.16 -6.89
N ARG A 401 -28.82 -2.21 -6.20
CA ARG A 401 -27.51 -2.39 -6.84
C ARG A 401 -27.46 -3.70 -7.62
N TRP A 402 -27.90 -4.80 -7.01
CA TRP A 402 -27.93 -6.10 -7.67
C TRP A 402 -28.85 -6.14 -8.90
N GLN A 403 -30.03 -5.51 -8.81
CA GLN A 403 -30.95 -5.39 -9.95
C GLN A 403 -30.33 -4.56 -11.09
N ALA A 404 -29.64 -3.46 -10.78
CA ALA A 404 -28.95 -2.67 -11.78
C ALA A 404 -27.79 -3.45 -12.43
N GLU A 405 -26.98 -4.15 -11.63
CA GLU A 405 -25.88 -5.00 -12.10
C GLU A 405 -26.41 -6.14 -12.99
N LYS A 406 -27.50 -6.81 -12.58
CA LYS A 406 -28.20 -7.83 -13.38
C LYS A 406 -28.81 -7.25 -14.65
N TYR A 407 -29.36 -6.04 -14.64
CA TYR A 407 -29.91 -5.42 -15.86
C TYR A 407 -28.79 -5.13 -16.87
N ILE A 408 -27.64 -4.64 -16.39
CA ILE A 408 -26.47 -4.37 -17.23
C ILE A 408 -25.88 -5.68 -17.78
N ALA A 409 -25.72 -6.71 -16.94
CA ALA A 409 -25.16 -8.00 -17.34
C ALA A 409 -26.14 -8.86 -18.15
N GLY A 410 -27.41 -8.89 -17.74
CA GLY A 410 -28.49 -9.70 -18.31
C GLY A 410 -29.06 -9.16 -19.62
N ASN A 411 -28.84 -7.89 -19.94
CA ASN A 411 -29.11 -7.38 -21.29
C ASN A 411 -28.15 -7.94 -22.36
N GLY A 412 -27.22 -8.84 -22.00
CA GLY A 412 -26.72 -9.98 -22.81
C GLY A 412 -26.05 -9.73 -24.17
N ALA A 413 -26.13 -8.53 -24.74
CA ALA A 413 -25.80 -8.25 -26.13
C ALA A 413 -24.75 -7.14 -26.30
N LYS A 414 -24.43 -6.35 -25.26
CA LYS A 414 -23.36 -5.36 -25.33
C LYS A 414 -22.00 -6.00 -25.05
N ARG A 415 -21.51 -6.72 -26.05
CA ARG A 415 -20.08 -7.01 -26.21
C ARG A 415 -19.33 -5.69 -26.30
N THR A 416 -18.43 -5.45 -25.37
CA THR A 416 -17.65 -4.21 -25.34
C THR A 416 -16.21 -4.55 -25.68
N LEU A 417 -15.66 -3.85 -26.68
CA LEU A 417 -14.25 -3.96 -27.01
C LEU A 417 -13.44 -3.08 -26.06
N VAL A 418 -12.39 -3.64 -25.47
CA VAL A 418 -11.53 -2.95 -24.50
C VAL A 418 -10.08 -3.40 -24.68
N SER A 419 -9.11 -2.49 -24.59
CA SER A 419 -7.70 -2.87 -24.58
C SER A 419 -7.31 -3.61 -23.30
N ARG A 420 -6.20 -4.33 -23.29
CA ARG A 420 -5.69 -4.98 -22.08
C ARG A 420 -5.39 -3.97 -20.98
N ASN A 421 -4.74 -2.86 -21.32
CA ASN A 421 -4.48 -1.80 -20.34
C ASN A 421 -5.76 -1.30 -19.68
N ASN A 422 -6.82 -1.07 -20.44
CA ASN A 422 -8.12 -0.64 -19.91
C ASN A 422 -8.88 -1.76 -19.17
N ALA A 423 -8.77 -3.02 -19.59
CA ALA A 423 -9.37 -4.14 -18.87
C ALA A 423 -8.70 -4.39 -17.51
N MET A 424 -7.38 -4.13 -17.43
CA MET A 424 -6.58 -4.21 -16.22
C MET A 424 -6.67 -2.94 -15.37
N ARG A 425 -7.11 -1.81 -15.93
CA ARG A 425 -7.34 -0.53 -15.25
C ARG A 425 -8.82 -0.38 -14.89
N PRO A 426 -9.30 -0.86 -13.73
CA PRO A 426 -10.65 -0.59 -13.31
C PRO A 426 -10.84 0.93 -13.20
N PRO A 427 -12.08 1.43 -13.37
CA PRO A 427 -12.37 2.78 -12.92
C PRO A 427 -12.02 2.86 -11.44
N VAL A 428 -11.20 3.85 -11.04
CA VAL A 428 -10.78 4.08 -9.63
C VAL A 428 -11.97 4.36 -8.70
N SER A 429 -13.19 4.41 -9.26
CA SER A 429 -14.47 4.43 -8.57
C SER A 429 -14.57 3.29 -7.58
N ALA A 430 -14.02 2.09 -7.83
CA ALA A 430 -14.05 1.02 -6.84
C ALA A 430 -13.35 1.41 -5.52
N ILE A 431 -12.20 2.11 -5.57
CA ILE A 431 -11.50 2.59 -4.36
C ILE A 431 -12.14 3.85 -3.81
N LYS A 432 -12.51 4.84 -4.66
CA LYS A 432 -13.25 6.03 -4.20
C LYS A 432 -14.64 5.69 -3.65
N MET A 433 -15.23 4.54 -4.02
CA MET A 433 -16.46 3.98 -3.43
C MET A 433 -16.19 3.36 -2.06
N LEU A 434 -15.01 2.76 -1.88
CA LEU A 434 -14.52 2.21 -0.62
C LEU A 434 -13.88 3.27 0.30
N GLU A 435 -13.54 4.47 -0.19
CA GLU A 435 -13.10 5.61 0.63
C GLU A 435 -14.25 6.07 1.53
N HIS A 436 -14.38 5.39 2.67
CA HIS A 436 -15.43 5.62 3.63
C HIS A 436 -14.92 6.54 4.74
N ASN A 437 -15.23 7.83 4.60
CA ASN A 437 -14.90 8.86 5.59
C ASN A 437 -15.95 8.87 6.71
N SER A 438 -15.90 7.84 7.55
CA SER A 438 -16.72 7.72 8.76
C SER A 438 -15.82 7.64 9.98
N LYS A 439 -16.24 8.23 11.11
CA LYS A 439 -15.51 8.09 12.38
C LYS A 439 -15.89 6.81 13.14
N ARG A 440 -16.99 6.15 12.77
CA ARG A 440 -17.58 5.03 13.53
C ARG A 440 -17.26 3.66 12.96
N ASP A 441 -17.15 3.56 11.64
CA ASP A 441 -17.00 2.30 10.91
C ASP A 441 -16.02 2.47 9.74
N THR A 442 -15.61 1.35 9.16
CA THR A 442 -14.72 1.29 8.02
C THR A 442 -15.01 0.08 7.15
N ASP A 443 -14.55 0.12 5.91
CA ASP A 443 -14.68 -0.99 4.97
C ASP A 443 -13.37 -1.79 4.98
N ALA A 444 -13.45 -3.07 5.32
CA ALA A 444 -12.32 -4.00 5.37
C ALA A 444 -12.38 -5.02 4.22
N ILE A 445 -11.24 -5.65 3.96
CA ILE A 445 -11.08 -6.68 2.95
C ILE A 445 -10.47 -7.90 3.63
N GLN A 446 -10.97 -9.08 3.31
CA GLN A 446 -10.31 -10.34 3.62
C GLN A 446 -10.35 -11.23 2.38
N GLU A 447 -9.28 -11.99 2.15
CA GLU A 447 -9.14 -12.81 0.95
C GLU A 447 -8.68 -14.22 1.31
N PHE A 448 -9.27 -15.21 0.63
CA PHE A 448 -9.02 -16.64 0.82
C PHE A 448 -8.69 -17.29 -0.52
N PHE A 449 -7.84 -18.30 -0.53
CA PHE A 449 -7.49 -19.04 -1.73
C PHE A 449 -7.86 -20.50 -1.51
N VAL A 450 -8.87 -20.96 -2.24
CA VAL A 450 -9.46 -22.28 -2.02
C VAL A 450 -9.25 -23.15 -3.25
N PRO A 451 -8.64 -24.34 -3.11
CA PRO A 451 -8.49 -25.28 -4.21
C PRO A 451 -9.82 -25.56 -4.89
N ILE A 452 -9.82 -25.62 -6.23
CA ILE A 452 -11.04 -25.80 -7.03
C ILE A 452 -11.94 -26.96 -6.54
N PRO A 453 -11.40 -28.15 -6.18
CA PRO A 453 -12.24 -29.26 -5.70
C PRO A 453 -12.98 -29.00 -4.39
N ARG A 454 -12.49 -28.08 -3.56
CA ARG A 454 -13.07 -27.72 -2.25
C ARG A 454 -13.81 -26.38 -2.28
N PHE A 455 -13.81 -25.70 -3.43
CA PHE A 455 -14.36 -24.36 -3.58
C PHE A 455 -15.82 -24.24 -3.17
N MET A 456 -16.69 -25.15 -3.66
CA MET A 456 -18.12 -25.09 -3.33
C MET A 456 -18.39 -25.35 -1.85
N THR A 457 -17.68 -26.31 -1.24
CA THR A 457 -17.75 -26.58 0.20
C THR A 457 -17.39 -25.34 1.03
N PHE A 458 -16.33 -24.62 0.64
CA PHE A 458 -15.97 -23.36 1.29
C PHE A 458 -17.07 -22.29 1.11
N MET A 459 -17.61 -22.12 -0.10
CA MET A 459 -18.64 -21.13 -0.36
C MET A 459 -19.92 -21.38 0.45
N GLU A 460 -20.31 -22.64 0.63
CA GLU A 460 -21.45 -23.03 1.48
C GLU A 460 -21.19 -22.77 2.96
N GLY A 461 -20.02 -23.17 3.48
CA GLY A 461 -19.64 -22.89 4.87
C GLY A 461 -19.51 -21.39 5.15
N MET A 462 -18.91 -20.63 4.23
CA MET A 462 -18.75 -19.19 4.33
C MET A 462 -20.12 -18.50 4.35
N ARG A 463 -21.07 -18.96 3.53
CA ARG A 463 -22.45 -18.45 3.53
C ARG A 463 -23.08 -18.59 4.91
N GLY A 464 -22.96 -19.77 5.53
CA GLY A 464 -23.49 -20.03 6.88
C GLY A 464 -22.90 -19.09 7.92
N ILE A 465 -21.57 -18.98 7.97
CA ILE A 465 -20.86 -18.09 8.93
C ILE A 465 -21.28 -16.62 8.73
N LEU A 466 -21.34 -16.13 7.49
CA LEU A 466 -21.70 -14.74 7.20
C LEU A 466 -23.15 -14.40 7.61
N GLN A 467 -24.06 -15.38 7.52
CA GLN A 467 -25.44 -15.24 7.96
C GLN A 467 -25.57 -15.28 9.48
N GLU A 468 -24.89 -16.22 10.14
CA GLU A 468 -24.86 -16.36 11.60
C GLU A 468 -24.29 -15.11 12.29
N GLU A 469 -23.19 -14.56 11.77
CA GLU A 469 -22.55 -13.36 12.33
C GLU A 469 -23.25 -12.04 11.90
N GLU A 470 -24.33 -12.12 11.12
CA GLU A 470 -25.06 -10.97 10.56
C GLU A 470 -24.13 -9.96 9.87
N THR A 471 -23.21 -10.46 9.05
CA THR A 471 -22.11 -9.66 8.49
C THR A 471 -22.63 -8.61 7.51
N ASN A 472 -22.21 -7.34 7.69
CA ASN A 472 -22.50 -6.30 6.71
C ASN A 472 -21.59 -6.42 5.47
N LEU A 473 -21.87 -7.41 4.63
CA LEU A 473 -21.14 -7.69 3.40
C LEU A 473 -21.46 -6.64 2.32
N LEU A 474 -20.41 -6.09 1.71
CA LEU A 474 -20.45 -5.05 0.67
C LEU A 474 -20.14 -5.59 -0.73
N GLY A 475 -19.55 -6.78 -0.81
CA GLY A 475 -19.33 -7.49 -2.06
C GLY A 475 -18.50 -8.75 -1.88
N VAL A 476 -18.64 -9.67 -2.83
CA VAL A 476 -17.73 -10.80 -3.01
C VAL A 476 -17.19 -10.74 -4.44
N THR A 477 -15.89 -10.94 -4.60
CA THR A 477 -15.25 -11.09 -5.90
C THR A 477 -14.52 -12.41 -5.92
N LEU A 478 -14.64 -13.14 -7.03
CA LEU A 478 -13.97 -14.40 -7.28
C LEU A 478 -12.99 -14.22 -8.43
N ARG A 479 -11.76 -14.70 -8.27
CA ARG A 479 -10.73 -14.74 -9.32
C ARG A 479 -10.11 -16.11 -9.38
N TYR A 480 -9.69 -16.51 -10.56
CA TYR A 480 -8.88 -17.71 -10.73
C TYR A 480 -7.42 -17.40 -10.39
N VAL A 481 -6.77 -18.33 -9.71
CA VAL A 481 -5.34 -18.29 -9.40
C VAL A 481 -4.73 -19.63 -9.78
N LYS A 482 -3.79 -19.60 -10.72
CA LYS A 482 -3.00 -20.76 -11.12
C LYS A 482 -2.09 -21.22 -9.97
N ALA A 483 -1.91 -22.53 -9.83
CA ALA A 483 -0.92 -23.09 -8.92
C ALA A 483 0.48 -22.49 -9.19
N ASN A 484 1.11 -21.95 -8.15
CA ASN A 484 2.47 -21.40 -8.24
C ASN A 484 3.18 -21.59 -6.90
N ASN A 485 4.41 -22.10 -6.92
CA ASN A 485 5.24 -22.29 -5.71
C ASN A 485 6.60 -21.59 -5.84
N GLU A 486 6.71 -20.50 -6.59
CA GLU A 486 7.97 -19.76 -6.76
C GLU A 486 8.37 -18.99 -5.50
N THR A 487 7.38 -18.46 -4.75
CA THR A 487 7.60 -17.71 -3.50
C THR A 487 7.49 -18.60 -2.27
N ALA A 488 8.26 -18.31 -1.22
CA ALA A 488 8.26 -19.09 0.02
C ALA A 488 6.90 -19.17 0.72
N LEU A 489 6.12 -18.08 0.69
CA LEU A 489 4.78 -17.99 1.25
C LEU A 489 3.72 -17.90 0.14
N SER A 490 3.76 -18.83 -0.81
CA SER A 490 2.70 -18.90 -1.83
C SER A 490 1.35 -19.27 -1.22
N TYR A 491 0.30 -18.56 -1.63
CA TYR A 491 -1.08 -18.82 -1.25
C TYR A 491 -1.76 -19.92 -2.07
N ALA A 492 -1.22 -20.32 -3.22
CA ALA A 492 -1.72 -21.43 -4.03
C ALA A 492 -0.58 -22.38 -4.47
N PRO A 493 0.12 -23.03 -3.52
CA PRO A 493 1.37 -23.74 -3.82
C PRO A 493 1.19 -25.08 -4.54
N LYS A 494 0.02 -25.72 -4.41
CA LYS A 494 -0.18 -27.14 -4.82
C LYS A 494 -1.19 -27.34 -5.94
N ALA A 495 -2.22 -26.50 -6.02
CA ALA A 495 -3.33 -26.67 -6.95
C ALA A 495 -3.91 -25.33 -7.36
N ASP A 496 -4.54 -25.30 -8.53
CA ASP A 496 -5.33 -24.15 -8.98
C ASP A 496 -6.43 -23.86 -7.95
N ALA A 497 -6.64 -22.58 -7.70
CA ALA A 497 -7.55 -22.11 -6.67
C ALA A 497 -8.45 -20.99 -7.19
N PHE A 498 -9.58 -20.81 -6.51
CA PHE A 498 -10.30 -19.55 -6.58
C PHE A 498 -9.90 -18.67 -5.40
N ALA A 499 -9.47 -17.45 -5.70
CA ALA A 499 -9.39 -16.39 -4.73
C ALA A 499 -10.81 -15.86 -4.44
N VAL A 500 -11.21 -15.85 -3.17
CA VAL A 500 -12.47 -15.34 -2.66
C VAL A 500 -12.20 -14.07 -1.87
N ILE A 501 -12.52 -12.93 -2.47
CA ILE A 501 -12.31 -11.61 -1.89
C ILE A 501 -13.61 -11.12 -1.27
N LEU A 502 -13.61 -10.97 0.05
CA LEU A 502 -14.70 -10.44 0.83
C LEU A 502 -14.46 -8.96 1.11
N TYR A 503 -15.46 -8.15 0.80
CA TYR A 503 -15.54 -6.75 1.22
C TYR A 503 -16.66 -6.65 2.24
N PHE A 504 -16.35 -6.20 3.45
CA PHE A 504 -17.33 -6.05 4.52
C PHE A 504 -17.10 -4.77 5.29
N ASN A 505 -18.13 -4.30 5.98
CA ASN A 505 -18.06 -3.14 6.85
C ASN A 505 -17.93 -3.59 8.30
N GLU A 506 -16.99 -2.98 9.03
CA GLU A 506 -16.75 -3.25 10.45
C GLU A 506 -16.80 -1.96 11.28
N ILE A 507 -17.25 -2.07 12.52
CA ILE A 507 -17.33 -0.96 13.47
C ILE A 507 -15.95 -0.77 14.10
N CYS A 508 -15.47 0.47 14.15
CA CYS A 508 -14.12 0.80 14.62
C CYS A 508 -13.96 0.74 16.16
N SER A 509 -15.04 0.54 16.93
CA SER A 509 -14.99 0.36 18.39
C SER A 509 -14.27 -0.95 18.77
N ALA A 510 -13.86 -1.08 20.03
CA ALA A 510 -13.19 -2.30 20.51
C ALA A 510 -14.06 -3.56 20.29
N ASP A 511 -15.33 -3.52 20.67
CA ASP A 511 -16.26 -4.64 20.47
C ASP A 511 -16.51 -4.93 18.98
N GLY A 512 -16.59 -3.88 18.16
CA GLY A 512 -16.74 -4.00 16.71
C GLY A 512 -15.55 -4.71 16.05
N ARG A 513 -14.33 -4.37 16.48
CA ARG A 513 -13.09 -5.02 16.06
C ARG A 513 -13.03 -6.46 16.53
N ALA A 514 -13.36 -6.74 17.79
CA ALA A 514 -13.40 -8.09 18.32
C ALA A 514 -14.38 -8.99 17.56
N LYS A 515 -15.57 -8.47 17.20
CA LYS A 515 -16.53 -9.19 16.35
C LYS A 515 -15.95 -9.48 14.96
N ALA A 516 -15.30 -8.50 14.33
CA ALA A 516 -14.67 -8.69 13.03
C ALA A 516 -13.52 -9.70 13.08
N ASP A 517 -12.70 -9.69 14.12
CA ASP A 517 -11.60 -10.65 14.30
C ASP A 517 -12.13 -12.07 14.54
N LYS A 518 -13.21 -12.24 15.31
CA LYS A 518 -13.92 -13.53 15.45
C LYS A 518 -14.38 -14.06 14.10
N LEU A 519 -15.04 -13.22 13.30
CA LEU A 519 -15.50 -13.58 11.95
C LEU A 519 -14.34 -14.01 11.05
N ILE A 520 -13.25 -13.22 11.02
CA ILE A 520 -12.06 -13.54 10.21
C ILE A 520 -11.47 -14.88 10.64
N ASN A 521 -11.34 -15.15 11.94
CA ASN A 521 -10.79 -16.41 12.44
C ASN A 521 -11.66 -17.63 12.08
N GLN A 522 -12.99 -17.53 12.16
CA GLN A 522 -13.90 -18.59 11.70
C GLN A 522 -13.71 -18.89 10.21
N LEU A 523 -13.57 -17.84 9.38
CA LEU A 523 -13.36 -17.99 7.94
C LEU A 523 -11.96 -18.53 7.60
N VAL A 524 -10.93 -18.13 8.34
CA VAL A 524 -9.56 -18.69 8.23
C VAL A 524 -9.58 -20.18 8.54
N GLN A 525 -10.22 -20.58 9.64
CA GLN A 525 -10.33 -22.00 10.00
C GLN A 525 -11.09 -22.79 8.94
N LEU A 526 -12.18 -22.24 8.39
CA LEU A 526 -12.91 -22.85 7.28
C LEU A 526 -12.04 -23.03 6.03
N ALA A 527 -11.26 -22.00 5.67
CA ALA A 527 -10.36 -22.06 4.52
C ALA A 527 -9.31 -23.17 4.71
N VAL A 528 -8.68 -23.24 5.88
CA VAL A 528 -7.70 -24.28 6.23
C VAL A 528 -8.34 -25.68 6.19
N ASN A 529 -9.56 -25.84 6.70
CA ASN A 529 -10.30 -27.11 6.63
C ASN A 529 -10.67 -27.53 5.20
N CYS A 530 -10.68 -26.58 4.27
CA CYS A 530 -10.88 -26.80 2.84
C CYS A 530 -9.56 -26.91 2.06
N ASP A 531 -8.44 -27.21 2.74
CA ASP A 531 -7.09 -27.28 2.16
C ASP A 531 -6.62 -25.97 1.50
N GLY A 532 -7.27 -24.85 1.86
CA GLY A 532 -6.98 -23.52 1.34
C GLY A 532 -6.06 -22.70 2.22
N THR A 533 -5.74 -21.52 1.72
CA THR A 533 -4.96 -20.50 2.43
C THR A 533 -5.74 -19.18 2.50
N PHE A 534 -5.12 -18.16 3.07
CA PHE A 534 -5.69 -16.82 3.19
C PHE A 534 -4.61 -15.78 2.94
N TYR A 535 -5.01 -14.62 2.43
CA TYR A 535 -4.05 -13.60 2.08
C TYR A 535 -3.49 -12.91 3.32
N LEU A 536 -2.20 -13.10 3.59
CA LEU A 536 -1.56 -12.55 4.80
C LEU A 536 -1.63 -11.02 4.84
N THR A 537 -1.67 -10.35 3.69
CA THR A 537 -1.77 -8.89 3.54
C THR A 537 -2.92 -8.27 4.36
N TYR A 538 -4.01 -9.02 4.51
CA TYR A 538 -5.22 -8.58 5.22
C TYR A 538 -5.43 -9.27 6.56
N ALA A 539 -4.73 -10.37 6.79
CA ALA A 539 -4.89 -11.18 7.99
C ALA A 539 -4.44 -10.43 9.26
N ARG A 540 -5.23 -10.54 10.32
CA ARG A 540 -5.00 -9.93 11.63
C ARG A 540 -5.07 -11.01 12.70
N ASP A 541 -4.25 -10.87 13.74
CA ASP A 541 -4.31 -11.68 14.97
C ASP A 541 -4.46 -13.19 14.73
N LEU A 542 -3.61 -13.70 13.83
CA LEU A 542 -3.61 -15.09 13.40
C LEU A 542 -3.17 -16.05 14.51
N GLU A 543 -3.87 -17.17 14.61
CA GLU A 543 -3.39 -18.32 15.35
C GLU A 543 -2.25 -19.01 14.60
N MET A 544 -1.14 -19.26 15.28
CA MET A 544 0.07 -19.85 14.67
C MET A 544 -0.19 -21.23 14.06
N ASP A 545 -1.07 -22.04 14.64
CA ASP A 545 -1.38 -23.37 14.12
C ASP A 545 -2.14 -23.29 12.80
N CYS A 546 -3.06 -22.33 12.66
CA CYS A 546 -3.73 -22.03 11.39
C CYS A 546 -2.71 -21.53 10.36
N LEU A 547 -1.82 -20.63 10.76
CA LEU A 547 -0.76 -20.09 9.88
C LEU A 547 0.15 -21.21 9.35
N ARG A 548 0.60 -22.13 10.21
CA ARG A 548 1.46 -23.26 9.81
C ARG A 548 0.75 -24.26 8.92
N LYS A 549 -0.54 -24.53 9.18
CA LYS A 549 -1.36 -25.41 8.32
C LYS A 549 -1.53 -24.81 6.92
N ALA A 550 -1.85 -23.51 6.83
CA ALA A 550 -1.98 -22.82 5.55
C ALA A 550 -0.63 -22.64 4.83
N TYR A 551 0.43 -22.32 5.58
CA TYR A 551 1.76 -22.00 5.07
C TYR A 551 2.82 -22.85 5.76
N SER A 552 2.94 -24.11 5.33
CA SER A 552 3.91 -25.07 5.91
C SER A 552 5.38 -24.60 5.90
N GLY A 553 5.75 -23.69 5.00
CA GLY A 553 7.09 -23.10 4.91
C GLY A 553 7.35 -21.90 5.84
N VAL A 554 6.38 -21.49 6.67
CA VAL A 554 6.47 -20.23 7.43
C VAL A 554 7.59 -20.20 8.47
N ASP A 555 7.85 -21.33 9.14
CA ASP A 555 8.92 -21.40 10.14
C ASP A 555 10.31 -21.32 9.47
N ALA A 556 10.49 -21.96 8.31
CA ALA A 556 11.71 -21.84 7.51
C ALA A 556 11.89 -20.41 6.99
N PHE A 557 10.82 -19.79 6.49
CA PHE A 557 10.82 -18.38 6.07
C PHE A 557 11.31 -17.44 7.18
N PHE A 558 10.86 -17.61 8.42
CA PHE A 558 11.36 -16.78 9.53
C PHE A 558 12.81 -17.07 9.92
N GLN A 559 13.29 -18.31 9.73
CA GLN A 559 14.70 -18.65 9.94
C GLN A 559 15.58 -17.99 8.88
N GLU A 560 15.21 -18.08 7.61
CA GLU A 560 15.92 -17.40 6.50
C GLU A 560 15.93 -15.90 6.69
N LYS A 561 14.80 -15.32 7.12
CA LYS A 561 14.73 -13.90 7.45
C LYS A 561 15.76 -13.53 8.52
N HIS A 562 15.87 -14.34 9.56
CA HIS A 562 16.82 -14.07 10.65
C HIS A 562 18.27 -14.25 10.20
N ALA A 563 18.55 -15.17 9.27
CA ALA A 563 19.87 -15.33 8.69
C ALA A 563 20.30 -14.10 7.87
N VAL A 564 19.39 -13.52 7.09
CA VAL A 564 19.65 -12.33 6.26
C VAL A 564 19.63 -11.02 7.07
N ASP A 565 18.86 -10.96 8.15
CA ASP A 565 18.74 -9.80 9.04
C ASP A 565 18.77 -10.24 10.53
N PRO A 566 19.97 -10.57 11.07
CA PRO A 566 20.11 -11.09 12.43
C PRO A 566 19.66 -10.11 13.52
N GLU A 567 19.84 -8.81 13.29
CA GLU A 567 19.40 -7.75 14.20
C GLU A 567 17.88 -7.53 14.14
N ASN A 568 17.18 -8.18 13.21
CA ASN A 568 15.78 -7.93 12.92
C ASN A 568 15.49 -6.44 12.66
N ARG A 569 16.40 -5.78 11.94
CA ARG A 569 16.30 -4.38 11.56
C ARG A 569 15.03 -4.14 10.78
N PHE A 570 14.68 -5.00 9.82
CA PHE A 570 13.39 -4.94 9.14
C PHE A 570 12.34 -5.70 9.94
N THR A 571 11.23 -5.02 10.26
CA THR A 571 10.16 -5.57 11.08
C THR A 571 8.79 -5.20 10.56
N SER A 572 7.78 -5.90 11.07
CA SER A 572 6.36 -5.62 10.86
C SER A 572 5.55 -6.24 12.00
N ARG A 573 4.27 -5.87 12.17
CA ARG A 573 3.43 -6.50 13.18
C ARG A 573 3.35 -8.01 12.95
N PHE A 574 3.24 -8.42 11.68
CA PHE A 574 3.23 -9.83 11.30
C PHE A 574 4.49 -10.57 11.80
N PHE A 575 5.67 -9.98 11.61
CA PHE A 575 6.91 -10.59 12.08
C PHE A 575 7.05 -10.59 13.61
N GLU A 576 6.61 -9.53 14.29
CA GLU A 576 6.70 -9.45 15.76
C GLU A 576 5.74 -10.42 16.46
N SER A 577 4.52 -10.55 15.93
CA SER A 577 3.50 -11.45 16.49
C SER A 577 3.80 -12.92 16.22
N ASN A 578 4.38 -13.25 15.06
CA ASN A 578 4.49 -14.65 14.59
C ASN A 578 5.95 -15.15 14.51
N GLY A 579 6.87 -14.31 14.03
CA GLY A 579 8.27 -14.68 13.81
C GLY A 579 9.13 -14.63 15.07
N LYS A 580 9.15 -13.51 15.79
CA LYS A 580 9.97 -13.34 17.02
C LYS A 580 9.63 -14.40 18.09
N ARG A 581 8.33 -14.70 18.26
CA ARG A 581 7.86 -15.73 19.21
C ARG A 581 8.27 -17.15 18.80
N GLY A 582 8.29 -17.45 17.51
CA GLY A 582 8.75 -18.74 16.98
C GLY A 582 10.25 -18.94 17.18
N LEU A 583 11.06 -17.93 16.89
CA LEU A 583 12.52 -17.94 17.10
C LEU A 583 12.88 -18.07 18.59
N ALA A 584 12.18 -17.36 19.47
CA ALA A 584 12.40 -17.44 20.92
C ALA A 584 12.05 -18.83 21.50
N ARG A 585 10.99 -19.49 21.01
CA ARG A 585 10.65 -20.87 21.42
C ARG A 585 11.71 -21.89 21.00
N LYS A 586 12.27 -21.76 19.78
CA LYS A 586 13.35 -22.64 19.30
C LYS A 586 14.66 -22.43 20.07
N ALA A 587 14.99 -21.18 20.40
CA ALA A 587 16.13 -20.86 21.27
C ALA A 587 15.98 -21.45 22.68
N ALA A 588 14.74 -21.48 23.21
CA ALA A 588 14.44 -22.10 24.50
C ALA A 588 14.36 -23.63 24.46
N SER A 589 14.05 -24.23 23.31
CA SER A 589 14.02 -25.69 23.12
C SER A 589 15.38 -26.29 22.73
N GLY A 590 16.38 -25.45 22.46
CA GLY A 590 17.76 -25.86 22.17
C GLY A 590 17.93 -26.72 20.92
N GLY A 591 18.16 -26.09 19.76
CA GLY A 591 18.77 -26.72 18.57
C GLY A 591 17.96 -27.83 17.93
#